data_AF-B4VVT8-F1
#
_entry.id   AF-B4VVT8-F1
#
_cell.length_a   1.000
_cell.length_b   1.000
_cell.length_c   1.000
_cell.angle_alpha   90.00
_cell.angle_beta   90.00
_cell.angle_gamma   90.00
#
_symmetry.space_group_name_H-M   'P 1'
#
loop_
_entity.id
_entity.type
_entity.pdbx_description
1 polymer ?
#
loop_
_entity_poly.entity_id
_entity_poly.type
_entity_poly.pdbx_seq_one_letter_code
_entity_poly.pdbx_strand_id
1 'polypeptide(L)'
;MDWMVKSGKISLVSLAGMVILLTACTSNRPEATVTAANPSPDKTTSSSTEPSPDSPGNSTPQQNFSSPQTPAANREDYRSIDLSQQTDRTSLTGSDPKAIALSAFGNRDSNTDSASVDVSYPKPDQAIVILTQTRLKDDSVRGIRYRVEFQKNPSAQANEQWQMIWAGSQFKCYPERGHQDWSPELCL
;
A
#
# COMPACT_ATOMS: atom_id res chain seq x y z
N MET A 1 34.13 17.07 -51.90
CA MET A 1 32.87 16.44 -51.46
C MET A 1 32.32 17.34 -50.36
N ASP A 2 31.63 18.44 -50.63
CA ASP A 2 30.33 18.60 -51.27
C ASP A 2 29.21 17.79 -50.59
N TRP A 3 28.07 18.47 -50.36
CA TRP A 3 26.78 18.06 -49.78
C TRP A 3 26.62 18.09 -48.25
N MET A 4 25.50 18.51 -47.66
CA MET A 4 24.37 19.37 -48.05
C MET A 4 23.52 19.57 -46.78
N VAL A 5 22.97 20.77 -46.60
CA VAL A 5 21.97 21.15 -45.59
C VAL A 5 20.71 20.28 -45.68
N LYS A 6 20.07 19.96 -44.53
CA LYS A 6 18.60 19.80 -44.49
C LYS A 6 18.01 20.17 -43.13
N SER A 7 17.55 21.41 -43.07
CA SER A 7 16.62 21.93 -42.06
C SER A 7 15.25 21.26 -42.25
N GLY A 8 14.77 20.55 -41.24
CA GLY A 8 13.41 19.99 -41.19
C GLY A 8 12.45 20.99 -40.56
N LYS A 9 11.61 21.64 -41.39
CA LYS A 9 10.45 22.41 -40.97
C LYS A 9 9.38 21.45 -40.44
N ILE A 10 8.93 21.61 -39.19
CA ILE A 10 7.71 20.95 -38.72
C ILE A 10 6.57 21.95 -38.82
N SER A 11 5.61 21.60 -39.67
CA SER A 11 4.45 22.38 -40.03
C SER A 11 3.45 22.40 -38.88
N LEU A 12 3.02 23.61 -38.46
CA LEU A 12 1.79 23.78 -37.69
C LEU A 12 0.62 23.30 -38.54
N VAL A 13 -0.14 22.32 -38.05
CA VAL A 13 -1.46 21.99 -38.57
C VAL A 13 -2.47 22.40 -37.50
N SER A 14 -3.13 23.50 -37.78
CA SER A 14 -4.38 23.93 -37.16
C SER A 14 -5.46 22.91 -37.51
N LEU A 15 -6.14 22.34 -36.52
CA LEU A 15 -7.42 21.67 -36.74
C LEU A 15 -8.46 22.23 -35.77
N ALA A 16 -9.51 22.69 -36.43
CA ALA A 16 -10.65 23.40 -35.91
C ALA A 16 -11.50 22.53 -34.98
N GLY A 17 -12.40 23.22 -34.29
CA GLY A 17 -13.17 22.68 -33.19
C GLY A 17 -14.12 21.56 -33.59
N MET A 18 -14.48 20.77 -32.58
CA MET A 18 -15.65 19.93 -32.60
C MET A 18 -16.36 20.10 -31.25
N VAL A 19 -17.41 20.93 -31.28
CA VAL A 19 -18.42 21.02 -30.23
C VAL A 19 -19.25 19.75 -30.30
N ILE A 20 -19.25 18.95 -29.23
CA ILE A 20 -20.19 17.82 -29.07
C ILE A 20 -21.13 18.17 -27.93
N LEU A 21 -22.38 18.43 -28.31
CA LEU A 21 -23.53 18.65 -27.45
C LEU A 21 -24.07 17.31 -26.91
N LEU A 22 -24.35 17.32 -25.60
CA LEU A 22 -25.44 16.67 -24.85
C LEU A 22 -25.82 15.22 -25.17
N THR A 23 -25.87 14.37 -24.14
CA THR A 23 -27.10 13.64 -23.79
C THR A 23 -27.04 13.23 -22.31
N ALA A 24 -27.98 13.72 -21.50
CA ALA A 24 -28.21 13.25 -20.14
C ALA A 24 -29.13 12.02 -20.18
N CYS A 25 -28.75 10.94 -19.50
CA CYS A 25 -29.67 9.83 -19.21
C CYS A 25 -30.08 9.92 -17.74
N THR A 26 -31.26 10.47 -17.50
CA THR A 26 -32.03 10.27 -16.26
C THR A 26 -32.74 8.91 -16.37
N SER A 27 -32.58 8.04 -15.38
CA SER A 27 -33.42 6.85 -15.23
C SER A 27 -33.92 6.74 -13.80
N ASN A 28 -35.25 6.85 -13.68
CA ASN A 28 -36.05 6.76 -12.47
C ASN A 28 -36.21 5.29 -12.01
N ARG A 29 -36.11 5.07 -10.69
CA ARG A 29 -37.07 4.42 -9.74
C ARG A 29 -37.84 3.16 -10.24
N PRO A 30 -37.95 2.03 -9.49
CA PRO A 30 -38.61 2.08 -8.18
C PRO A 30 -38.12 1.24 -7.00
N GLU A 31 -38.52 1.80 -5.87
CA GLU A 31 -38.61 1.31 -4.49
C GLU A 31 -39.69 0.21 -4.41
N ALA A 32 -39.37 -0.90 -3.75
CA ALA A 32 -40.37 -1.87 -3.30
C ALA A 32 -40.08 -2.20 -1.83
N THR A 33 -41.03 -1.82 -0.98
CA THR A 33 -41.08 -2.02 0.46
C THR A 33 -41.96 -3.24 0.78
N VAL A 34 -41.79 -3.76 2.00
CA VAL A 34 -42.72 -4.60 2.80
C VAL A 34 -42.80 -6.08 2.34
N THR A 35 -42.85 -7.14 3.16
CA THR A 35 -43.37 -7.35 4.53
C THR A 35 -42.92 -8.70 5.10
N ALA A 36 -42.67 -8.73 6.41
CA ALA A 36 -42.89 -9.78 7.43
C ALA A 36 -42.72 -11.29 7.11
N ALA A 37 -42.08 -12.04 8.02
CA ALA A 37 -42.72 -12.60 9.21
C ALA A 37 -41.84 -13.69 9.85
N ASN A 38 -41.66 -13.58 11.16
CA ASN A 38 -41.17 -14.62 12.07
C ASN A 38 -42.28 -15.69 12.24
N PRO A 39 -41.98 -16.98 12.48
CA PRO A 39 -41.85 -17.40 13.89
C PRO A 39 -40.86 -18.56 14.16
N SER A 40 -40.32 -18.54 15.39
CA SER A 40 -39.78 -19.68 16.16
C SER A 40 -40.95 -20.31 16.97
N PRO A 41 -40.98 -21.63 17.25
CA PRO A 41 -40.35 -22.25 18.46
C PRO A 41 -39.78 -23.66 18.11
N ASP A 42 -39.10 -24.47 18.91
CA ASP A 42 -39.11 -24.90 20.32
C ASP A 42 -37.68 -25.46 20.62
N LYS A 43 -37.01 -25.15 21.73
CA LYS A 43 -37.12 -25.73 23.08
C LYS A 43 -36.57 -27.17 23.20
N THR A 44 -35.57 -27.32 24.09
CA THR A 44 -35.55 -28.29 25.23
C THR A 44 -34.24 -29.11 25.39
N THR A 45 -33.54 -28.79 26.48
CA THR A 45 -32.90 -29.67 27.48
C THR A 45 -31.40 -30.02 27.43
N SER A 46 -30.75 -29.43 28.43
CA SER A 46 -29.52 -29.75 29.16
C SER A 46 -29.21 -31.22 29.42
N SER A 47 -27.92 -31.53 29.54
CA SER A 47 -27.42 -32.20 30.75
C SER A 47 -25.92 -32.00 30.96
N SER A 48 -25.62 -31.77 32.24
CA SER A 48 -24.36 -31.46 32.89
C SER A 48 -23.32 -32.56 32.79
N THR A 49 -22.04 -32.21 32.99
CA THR A 49 -21.14 -32.88 33.96
C THR A 49 -19.94 -31.98 34.22
N GLU A 50 -19.80 -31.51 35.47
CA GLU A 50 -18.56 -30.99 36.07
C GLU A 50 -17.99 -32.11 36.96
N PRO A 51 -16.65 -32.21 37.12
CA PRO A 51 -16.10 -31.81 38.42
C PRO A 51 -14.76 -31.04 38.34
N SER A 52 -14.66 -30.03 39.23
CA SER A 52 -13.50 -29.25 39.70
C SER A 52 -12.46 -30.06 40.52
N PRO A 53 -11.35 -29.50 41.11
CA PRO A 53 -10.55 -28.28 40.86
C PRO A 53 -8.99 -28.46 40.95
N ASP A 54 -8.27 -27.33 40.83
CA ASP A 54 -6.92 -26.98 41.35
C ASP A 54 -5.65 -27.14 40.49
N SER A 55 -5.24 -26.06 39.79
CA SER A 55 -3.99 -25.33 40.13
C SER A 55 -3.76 -24.07 39.27
N PRO A 56 -3.09 -23.03 39.82
CA PRO A 56 -3.03 -21.69 39.23
C PRO A 56 -1.73 -21.44 38.43
N GLY A 57 -1.80 -20.51 37.47
CA GLY A 57 -0.62 -19.72 37.11
C GLY A 57 -0.43 -19.42 35.63
N ASN A 58 -0.83 -18.20 35.27
CA ASN A 58 -0.18 -17.36 34.27
C ASN A 58 -0.62 -17.53 32.79
N SER A 59 -1.75 -16.90 32.46
CA SER A 59 -2.11 -16.55 31.08
C SER A 59 -1.16 -15.48 30.55
N THR A 60 -0.03 -15.90 30.00
CA THR A 60 0.71 -15.10 29.02
C THR A 60 -0.04 -15.21 27.69
N PRO A 61 -0.32 -14.12 26.95
CA PRO A 61 -0.80 -14.27 25.58
C PRO A 61 0.27 -15.00 24.77
N GLN A 62 0.01 -16.25 24.40
CA GLN A 62 0.82 -16.97 23.43
C GLN A 62 0.73 -16.21 22.11
N GLN A 63 1.74 -15.38 21.83
CA GLN A 63 2.00 -14.88 20.49
C GLN A 63 2.34 -16.10 19.63
N ASN A 64 1.36 -16.49 18.84
CA ASN A 64 1.40 -17.64 17.96
C ASN A 64 2.27 -17.27 16.75
N PHE A 65 3.60 -17.32 16.91
CA PHE A 65 4.56 -17.06 15.83
C PHE A 65 4.51 -18.21 14.82
N SER A 66 3.54 -18.14 13.90
CA SER A 66 3.52 -18.98 12.71
C SER A 66 4.56 -18.49 11.70
N SER A 67 5.18 -19.49 11.05
CA SER A 67 6.21 -19.44 9.99
C SER A 67 6.20 -18.25 9.02
N PRO A 68 7.35 -17.95 8.37
CA PRO A 68 7.55 -16.72 7.59
C PRO A 68 6.65 -16.69 6.34
N GLN A 69 5.52 -15.99 6.43
CA GLN A 69 4.71 -15.64 5.26
C GLN A 69 5.29 -14.38 4.63
N THR A 70 6.12 -14.54 3.60
CA THR A 70 6.37 -13.46 2.62
C THR A 70 5.46 -13.72 1.43
N PRO A 71 4.25 -13.16 1.48
CA PRO A 71 3.86 -12.18 0.46
C PRO A 71 3.08 -11.01 1.11
N ALA A 72 3.75 -9.87 1.27
CA ALA A 72 3.19 -8.59 1.73
C ALA A 72 2.47 -8.62 3.11
N ALA A 73 3.25 -8.57 4.20
CA ALA A 73 2.77 -8.34 5.58
C ALA A 73 1.72 -7.22 5.68
N ASN A 74 0.64 -7.42 6.42
CA ASN A 74 -0.57 -6.58 6.38
C ASN A 74 -0.32 -5.12 6.82
N ARG A 75 -1.24 -4.20 6.52
CA ARG A 75 -1.06 -2.76 6.82
C ARG A 75 -0.91 -2.49 8.33
N GLU A 76 -1.59 -3.25 9.17
CA GLU A 76 -1.55 -3.14 10.63
C GLU A 76 -0.17 -3.41 11.24
N ASP A 77 0.70 -4.13 10.53
CA ASP A 77 2.07 -4.39 10.98
C ASP A 77 3.01 -3.18 10.76
N TYR A 78 2.53 -2.12 10.11
CA TYR A 78 3.31 -0.96 9.73
C TYR A 78 2.80 0.31 10.42
N ARG A 79 3.75 1.16 10.78
CA ARG A 79 3.44 2.54 11.18
C ARG A 79 3.06 3.32 9.94
N SER A 80 1.81 3.77 9.87
CA SER A 80 1.30 4.55 8.73
C SER A 80 2.07 5.86 8.54
N ILE A 81 2.30 6.20 7.28
CA ILE A 81 2.91 7.46 6.85
C ILE A 81 1.82 8.34 6.27
N ASP A 82 1.73 9.58 6.77
CA ASP A 82 0.80 10.57 6.24
C ASP A 82 1.32 11.12 4.90
N LEU A 83 0.70 10.68 3.80
CA LEU A 83 1.04 11.13 2.45
C LEU A 83 0.75 12.62 2.22
N SER A 84 -0.10 13.24 3.04
CA SER A 84 -0.42 14.66 2.90
C SER A 84 0.77 15.57 3.24
N GLN A 85 1.71 15.06 4.05
CA GLN A 85 2.94 15.74 4.48
C GLN A 85 4.11 15.58 3.51
N GLN A 86 3.94 14.80 2.43
CA GLN A 86 4.96 14.69 1.39
C GLN A 86 5.05 16.01 0.62
N THR A 87 6.23 16.63 0.67
CA THR A 87 6.47 17.99 0.15
C THR A 87 6.26 18.09 -1.36
N ASP A 88 6.42 16.97 -2.08
CA ASP A 88 6.17 16.89 -3.51
C ASP A 88 5.06 15.86 -3.81
N ARG A 89 3.81 16.33 -3.94
CA ARG A 89 2.69 15.45 -4.31
C ARG A 89 2.79 14.92 -5.73
N THR A 90 3.53 15.60 -6.62
CA THR A 90 3.73 15.10 -7.98
C THR A 90 4.60 13.85 -7.99
N SER A 91 5.48 13.70 -6.99
CA SER A 91 6.29 12.49 -6.79
C SER A 91 5.50 11.30 -6.24
N LEU A 92 4.19 11.41 -6.00
CA LEU A 92 3.33 10.28 -5.57
C LEU A 92 2.60 9.61 -6.73
N THR A 93 2.79 10.09 -7.96
CA THR A 93 2.18 9.51 -9.15
C THR A 93 3.20 9.31 -10.27
N GLY A 94 2.95 8.37 -11.18
CA GLY A 94 3.87 8.08 -12.28
C GLY A 94 3.53 6.80 -13.02
N SER A 95 4.38 6.38 -13.95
CA SER A 95 4.15 5.18 -14.77
C SER A 95 4.65 3.88 -14.14
N ASP A 96 5.56 3.95 -13.17
CA ASP A 96 6.18 2.78 -12.53
C ASP A 96 6.09 2.90 -10.99
N PRO A 97 5.32 2.00 -10.31
CA PRO A 97 5.24 1.96 -8.84
C PRO A 97 6.60 1.89 -8.15
N LYS A 98 7.55 1.13 -8.73
CA LYS A 98 8.89 0.97 -8.16
C LYS A 98 9.66 2.28 -8.16
N ALA A 99 9.69 2.97 -9.30
CA ALA A 99 10.34 4.27 -9.43
C ALA A 99 9.73 5.31 -8.48
N ILE A 100 8.39 5.33 -8.36
CA ILE A 100 7.70 6.24 -7.43
C ILE A 100 8.12 5.96 -5.97
N ALA A 101 8.08 4.70 -5.54
CA ALA A 101 8.46 4.31 -4.18
C ALA A 101 9.93 4.63 -3.86
N LEU A 102 10.84 4.38 -4.80
CA LEU A 102 12.26 4.73 -4.67
C LEU A 102 12.48 6.24 -4.60
N SER A 103 11.75 7.02 -5.39
CA SER A 103 11.84 8.49 -5.34
C SER A 103 11.33 9.07 -4.01
N ALA A 104 10.27 8.47 -3.46
CA ALA A 104 9.64 8.93 -2.22
C ALA A 104 10.41 8.49 -0.97
N PHE A 105 10.91 7.25 -0.93
CA PHE A 105 11.45 6.63 0.29
C PHE A 105 12.87 6.07 0.16
N GLY A 106 13.42 6.02 -1.05
CA GLY A 106 14.80 5.58 -1.26
C GLY A 106 15.80 6.56 -0.65
N ASN A 107 16.82 6.03 0.01
CA ASN A 107 17.89 6.85 0.57
C ASN A 107 18.72 7.49 -0.56
N ARG A 108 18.78 8.82 -0.55
CA ARG A 108 19.55 9.64 -1.50
C ARG A 108 21.05 9.72 -1.17
N ASP A 109 21.42 9.40 0.07
CA ASP A 109 22.77 9.63 0.63
C ASP A 109 23.61 8.36 0.80
N SER A 110 23.11 7.22 0.33
CA SER A 110 23.87 5.97 0.28
C SER A 110 24.06 5.51 -1.15
N ASN A 111 25.30 5.16 -1.50
CA ASN A 111 25.57 4.14 -2.52
C ASN A 111 24.89 2.85 -2.04
N THR A 112 23.60 2.70 -2.35
CA THR A 112 22.75 1.73 -1.67
C THR A 112 22.79 0.41 -2.41
N ASP A 113 23.93 -0.29 -2.31
CA ASP A 113 24.01 -1.72 -2.64
C ASP A 113 23.13 -2.57 -1.69
N SER A 114 22.57 -1.98 -0.63
CA SER A 114 21.82 -2.63 0.44
C SER A 114 20.30 -2.38 0.42
N ALA A 115 19.76 -1.81 -0.66
CA ALA A 115 18.32 -1.63 -0.85
C ALA A 115 17.76 -2.75 -1.72
N SER A 116 16.84 -3.55 -1.16
CA SER A 116 16.07 -4.53 -1.93
C SER A 116 14.67 -3.99 -2.20
N VAL A 117 14.20 -4.12 -3.43
CA VAL A 117 12.86 -3.70 -3.83
C VAL A 117 12.12 -4.88 -4.44
N ASP A 118 11.01 -5.25 -3.81
CA ASP A 118 10.07 -6.24 -4.32
C ASP A 118 8.78 -5.54 -4.77
N VAL A 119 8.23 -5.97 -5.90
CA VAL A 119 7.01 -5.41 -6.47
C VAL A 119 6.06 -6.56 -6.77
N SER A 120 4.85 -6.46 -6.24
CA SER A 120 3.77 -7.42 -6.48
C SER A 120 2.52 -6.72 -6.98
N TYR A 121 1.76 -7.41 -7.83
CA TYR A 121 0.52 -6.91 -8.43
C TYR A 121 -0.63 -7.83 -8.01
N PRO A 122 -1.20 -7.64 -6.80
CA PRO A 122 -2.29 -8.50 -6.33
C PRO A 122 -3.55 -8.40 -7.19
N LYS A 123 -3.73 -7.28 -7.92
CA LYS A 123 -4.77 -7.06 -8.92
C LYS A 123 -4.20 -6.24 -10.10
N PRO A 124 -4.83 -6.27 -11.29
CA PRO A 124 -4.34 -5.50 -12.45
C PRO A 124 -4.26 -3.99 -12.23
N ASP A 125 -5.07 -3.45 -11.32
CA ASP A 125 -5.16 -2.04 -10.96
C ASP A 125 -4.49 -1.72 -9.61
N GLN A 126 -3.81 -2.69 -8.99
CA GLN A 126 -3.14 -2.53 -7.68
C GLN A 126 -1.69 -2.99 -7.75
N ALA A 127 -0.80 -2.24 -7.11
CA ALA A 127 0.58 -2.65 -6.92
C ALA A 127 1.00 -2.43 -5.46
N ILE A 128 1.81 -3.35 -4.94
CA ILE A 128 2.43 -3.24 -3.62
C ILE A 128 3.93 -3.31 -3.83
N VAL A 129 4.64 -2.28 -3.34
CA VAL A 129 6.09 -2.21 -3.33
C VAL A 129 6.59 -2.37 -1.91
N ILE A 130 7.49 -3.33 -1.70
CA ILE A 130 8.23 -3.49 -0.45
C ILE A 130 9.67 -3.03 -0.68
N LEU A 131 10.05 -1.91 -0.06
CA LEU A 131 11.40 -1.36 -0.11
C LEU A 131 12.08 -1.60 1.24
N THR A 132 13.11 -2.44 1.27
CA THR A 132 13.90 -2.68 2.48
C THR A 132 15.28 -2.06 2.33
N GLN A 133 15.69 -1.28 3.32
CA GLN A 133 16.98 -0.59 3.36
C GLN A 133 17.71 -1.00 4.64
N THR A 134 18.98 -1.36 4.51
CA THR A 134 19.83 -1.75 5.64
C THR A 134 21.15 -0.99 5.59
N ARG A 135 21.91 -1.02 6.69
CA ARG A 135 23.18 -0.26 6.86
C ARG A 135 22.96 1.25 6.74
N LEU A 136 21.91 1.71 7.41
CA LEU A 136 21.63 3.15 7.53
C LEU A 136 22.74 3.81 8.37
N LYS A 137 22.94 5.11 8.17
CA LYS A 137 23.93 5.90 8.93
C LYS A 137 23.54 6.12 10.39
N ASP A 138 22.26 5.93 10.69
CA ASP A 138 21.68 6.04 12.03
C ASP A 138 22.24 4.94 12.95
N ASP A 139 22.57 5.29 14.20
CA ASP A 139 23.17 4.41 15.22
C ASP A 139 22.13 3.63 16.04
N SER A 140 20.85 3.96 15.85
CA SER A 140 19.69 3.35 16.50
C SER A 140 18.98 2.38 15.55
N VAL A 141 18.85 2.77 14.29
CA VAL A 141 18.10 2.03 13.27
C VAL A 141 19.04 1.20 12.38
N ARG A 142 18.98 -0.13 12.52
CA ARG A 142 19.73 -1.08 11.71
C ARG A 142 19.15 -1.26 10.30
N GLY A 143 17.83 -1.13 10.17
CA GLY A 143 17.14 -1.17 8.88
C GLY A 143 15.73 -0.60 8.94
N ILE A 144 15.26 -0.15 7.78
CA ILE A 144 13.90 0.34 7.57
C ILE A 144 13.28 -0.44 6.42
N ARG A 145 12.01 -0.82 6.57
CA ARG A 145 11.20 -1.41 5.52
C ARG A 145 9.97 -0.55 5.29
N TYR A 146 9.73 -0.20 4.04
CA TYR A 146 8.53 0.48 3.60
C TYR A 146 7.61 -0.51 2.87
N ARG A 147 6.31 -0.42 3.15
CA ARG A 147 5.25 -0.96 2.30
C ARG A 147 4.54 0.21 1.66
N VAL A 148 4.44 0.18 0.35
CA VAL A 148 3.83 1.25 -0.43
C VAL A 148 2.78 0.63 -1.33
N GLU A 149 1.57 1.15 -1.26
CA GLU A 149 0.45 0.64 -2.04
C GLU A 149 -0.01 1.66 -3.07
N PHE A 150 -0.30 1.14 -4.26
CA PHE A 150 -0.66 1.92 -5.42
C PHE A 150 -1.98 1.45 -6.01
N GLN A 151 -2.67 2.40 -6.64
CA GLN A 151 -3.81 2.13 -7.50
C GLN A 151 -3.62 2.80 -8.85
N LYS A 152 -4.09 2.17 -9.94
CA LYS A 152 -4.16 2.84 -11.24
C LYS A 152 -5.18 3.98 -11.16
N ASN A 153 -4.78 5.16 -11.62
CA ASN A 153 -5.66 6.31 -11.75
C ASN A 153 -6.45 6.20 -13.06
N PRO A 154 -7.77 5.93 -13.01
CA PRO A 154 -8.59 5.76 -14.20
C PRO A 154 -8.83 7.08 -14.96
N SER A 155 -8.57 8.22 -14.33
CA SER A 155 -8.80 9.56 -14.87
C SER A 155 -7.57 10.16 -15.57
N ALA A 156 -6.44 9.44 -15.60
CA ALA A 156 -5.23 9.91 -16.26
C ALA A 156 -5.40 9.88 -17.78
N GLN A 157 -5.33 11.06 -18.41
CA GLN A 157 -5.44 11.22 -19.86
C GLN A 157 -4.13 10.75 -20.51
N ALA A 158 -4.15 9.51 -21.01
CA ALA A 158 -3.04 8.76 -21.56
C ALA A 158 -2.02 8.30 -20.50
N ASN A 159 -1.68 7.00 -20.58
CA ASN A 159 -0.76 6.26 -19.73
C ASN A 159 -1.42 5.79 -18.42
N GLU A 160 -1.33 4.49 -18.11
CA GLU A 160 -1.80 3.89 -16.86
C GLU A 160 -1.03 4.47 -15.67
N GLN A 161 -1.44 5.64 -15.20
CA GLN A 161 -0.72 6.37 -14.16
C GLN A 161 -1.03 5.74 -12.81
N TRP A 162 -0.01 5.22 -12.15
CA TRP A 162 -0.09 4.75 -10.79
C TRP A 162 -0.13 5.94 -9.84
N GLN A 163 -0.94 5.82 -8.79
CA GLN A 163 -1.01 6.76 -7.67
C GLN A 163 -0.73 6.00 -6.38
N MET A 164 0.19 6.53 -5.58
CA MET A 164 0.41 6.05 -4.21
C MET A 164 -0.82 6.41 -3.36
N ILE A 165 -1.48 5.40 -2.81
CA ILE A 165 -2.69 5.57 -2.00
C ILE A 165 -2.45 5.32 -0.51
N TRP A 166 -1.37 4.62 -0.17
CA TRP A 166 -0.99 4.37 1.21
C TRP A 166 0.50 4.04 1.31
N ALA A 167 1.13 4.42 2.42
CA ALA A 167 2.47 3.98 2.77
C ALA A 167 2.60 3.74 4.27
N GLY A 168 3.47 2.81 4.64
CA GLY A 168 3.81 2.51 6.02
C GLY A 168 5.27 2.09 6.17
N SER A 169 5.76 2.15 7.40
CA SER A 169 7.14 1.82 7.76
C SER A 169 7.22 0.81 8.90
N GLN A 170 8.25 -0.02 8.84
CA GLN A 170 8.75 -0.87 9.90
C GLN A 170 10.23 -0.59 10.12
N PHE A 171 10.68 -0.81 11.35
CA PHE A 171 12.04 -0.59 11.79
C PHE A 171 12.62 -1.90 12.32
N LYS A 172 13.94 -1.99 12.24
CA LYS A 172 14.74 -3.00 12.91
C LYS A 172 15.85 -2.25 13.63
N CYS A 173 15.92 -2.35 14.96
CA CYS A 173 16.88 -1.58 15.73
C CYS A 173 18.23 -2.31 15.85
N TYR A 174 19.27 -1.57 16.26
CA TYR A 174 20.49 -2.17 16.79
C TYR A 174 20.24 -2.76 18.19
N PRO A 175 21.06 -3.73 18.64
CA PRO A 175 20.99 -4.25 20.01
C PRO A 175 21.04 -3.11 21.04
N GLU A 176 20.30 -3.26 22.14
CA GLU A 176 20.13 -2.24 23.19
C GLU A 176 19.41 -0.94 22.77
N ARG A 177 18.92 -0.84 21.52
CA ARG A 177 18.17 0.32 20.99
C ARG A 177 16.70 0.00 20.70
N GLY A 178 16.19 -1.10 21.24
CA GLY A 178 14.80 -1.55 21.08
C GLY A 178 14.69 -2.93 20.42
N HIS A 179 13.60 -3.11 19.66
CA HIS A 179 13.25 -4.39 19.05
C HIS A 179 14.24 -4.80 17.95
N GLN A 180 14.53 -6.10 17.88
CA GLN A 180 15.48 -6.66 16.91
C GLN A 180 14.83 -7.31 15.70
N ASP A 181 13.49 -7.41 15.67
CA ASP A 181 12.70 -7.87 14.52
C ASP A 181 12.02 -6.69 13.82
N TRP A 182 11.32 -6.94 12.72
CA TRP A 182 10.58 -5.87 12.04
C TRP A 182 9.36 -5.46 12.87
N SER A 183 9.29 -4.20 13.27
CA SER A 183 8.20 -3.64 14.09
C SER A 183 7.79 -2.25 13.61
N PRO A 184 6.53 -1.83 13.78
CA PRO A 184 6.12 -0.45 13.54
C PRO A 184 6.62 0.53 14.61
N GLU A 185 7.10 0.04 15.75
CA GLU A 185 7.62 0.87 16.83
C GLU A 185 8.93 1.55 16.44
N LEU A 186 9.24 2.69 17.04
CA LEU A 186 10.50 3.39 16.82
C LEU A 186 11.62 2.77 17.66
N CYS A 187 12.87 2.94 17.21
CA CYS A 187 14.03 2.66 18.03
C CYS A 187 14.20 3.72 19.13
N LEU A 188 14.88 3.34 20.21
CA LEU A 188 15.13 4.17 21.41
C LEU A 188 16.43 4.98 21.32
#